data_AF-A0A5R9FF87-F1
#
_entry.id   AF-A0A5R9FF87-F1
#
_cell.length_a   1.000
_cell.length_b   1.000
_cell.length_c   1.000
_cell.angle_alpha   90.00
_cell.angle_beta   90.00
_cell.angle_gamma   90.00
#
_symmetry.space_group_name_H-M   'P 1'
#
loop_
_entity.id
_entity.type
_entity.pdbx_description
1 polymer ?
#
loop_
_entity_poly.entity_id
_entity_poly.type
_entity_poly.pdbx_seq_one_letter_code
_entity_poly.pdbx_strand_id
1 'polypeptide(L)'
;MSRTRSVATAATATVRDRRAFLAATGAVSLSAGIGLALRPGAGEAAADSAAVQGHAAVAMSREAPAPPLAPYTRGTTLASVAAPRTSSGFRRLGDGPAWQRVVRTDLAAAKSGREGRRTALASFVQFTDLHLVDVQHPLRYEYLRTQTSSAWRPQESLSVAGAVSLVERVNALRGAPVTGSPLHFVMTTGDNTDNNAKTELDWFLKVMSGGRITPNSGDPRRYEGVQNSGLKLYWQPDEAIRDSDKQLGFPQIDGFLAAAVRELRSPGLNLPWYSTVGNHDSLPGGCYAPGDSFFAEFAVGGKKLMELDEAVGAAIWKNVKNGGDPKGAAFRDMLKSEARRMRSVTPDEGRAPFTPTEYLQAHLDPAHTGAGPIGHGYSQANLAAKTQYYAFRIADDLIGVSLDTTDPGGHYEGSIGTAQLRWLERTLKEADKNKEHVIVFSHHTSKTMRNLREDPDHPGESRHGGDELVDVLAGHRSTLAWVNGHSHKNDITPHSASGNQSFWEISTASHIDFPQLARVIEVVDNHDGTVSLFTTLIESAAPHRTDFSDLSQTGLAALYRELSFNTPGARTDLSGEAGDRNVELVLKKG
;
A
#
# COMPACT_ATOMS: atom_id res chain seq x y z
N MET A 1 -55.79 -40.96 10.31
CA MET A 1 -56.56 -40.96 11.59
C MET A 1 -55.58 -40.70 12.73
N SER A 2 -56.00 -39.93 13.75
CA SER A 2 -55.25 -39.44 14.94
C SER A 2 -54.04 -38.53 14.66
N ARG A 3 -54.07 -37.19 14.73
CA ARG A 3 -54.49 -36.19 15.74
C ARG A 3 -53.58 -36.08 17.00
N THR A 4 -52.74 -35.05 16.97
CA THR A 4 -52.48 -33.99 17.99
C THR A 4 -52.01 -34.35 19.40
N ARG A 5 -50.90 -33.71 19.83
CA ARG A 5 -50.93 -32.58 20.80
C ARG A 5 -49.59 -31.81 20.83
N SER A 6 -49.72 -30.53 21.11
CA SER A 6 -48.70 -29.48 21.18
C SER A 6 -48.84 -28.73 22.53
N VAL A 7 -47.89 -27.81 22.77
CA VAL A 7 -47.88 -26.64 23.69
C VAL A 7 -47.77 -26.92 25.21
N ALA A 8 -47.12 -26.11 26.08
CA ALA A 8 -46.51 -24.77 26.01
C ALA A 8 -45.67 -24.45 27.27
N THR A 9 -44.64 -23.60 27.10
CA THR A 9 -44.17 -22.44 27.91
C THR A 9 -44.21 -22.39 29.45
N ALA A 10 -43.11 -21.89 30.06
CA ALA A 10 -43.10 -20.67 30.89
C ALA A 10 -41.66 -20.13 31.12
N ALA A 11 -41.54 -18.80 31.14
CA ALA A 11 -40.35 -18.00 31.37
C ALA A 11 -40.17 -17.62 32.86
N THR A 12 -38.95 -17.23 33.29
CA THR A 12 -38.64 -15.97 34.02
C THR A 12 -37.19 -15.90 34.47
N ALA A 13 -36.71 -14.65 34.59
CA ALA A 13 -35.33 -14.21 34.80
C ALA A 13 -34.92 -14.10 36.29
N THR A 14 -33.61 -14.09 36.57
CA THR A 14 -33.01 -13.38 37.71
C THR A 14 -31.51 -13.08 37.48
N VAL A 15 -31.08 -11.92 37.97
CA VAL A 15 -29.75 -11.28 37.88
C VAL A 15 -29.13 -11.17 39.28
N ARG A 16 -27.77 -11.13 39.34
CA ARG A 16 -26.82 -10.86 40.46
C ARG A 16 -26.57 -12.05 41.41
N ASP A 17 -25.33 -12.36 41.81
CA ASP A 17 -24.43 -11.46 42.54
C ASP A 17 -22.93 -11.84 42.50
N ARG A 18 -22.09 -10.87 42.92
CA ARG A 18 -20.62 -10.84 42.99
C ARG A 18 -20.07 -11.41 44.32
N ARG A 19 -18.78 -11.83 44.27
CA ARG A 19 -17.81 -12.14 45.36
C ARG A 19 -17.76 -13.59 45.88
N ALA A 20 -16.64 -14.28 45.65
CA ALA A 20 -15.62 -14.58 46.67
C ALA A 20 -14.51 -15.53 46.16
N PHE A 21 -13.38 -15.54 46.90
CA PHE A 21 -12.21 -16.45 46.92
C PHE A 21 -11.02 -16.15 45.97
N LEU A 22 -9.97 -15.42 46.42
CA LEU A 22 -8.79 -15.80 47.26
C LEU A 22 -7.77 -16.67 46.48
N ALA A 23 -6.64 -16.13 45.98
CA ALA A 23 -5.40 -15.70 46.66
C ALA A 23 -4.44 -16.85 47.03
N ALA A 24 -3.29 -16.90 46.35
CA ALA A 24 -2.05 -17.50 46.85
C ALA A 24 -0.87 -16.60 46.44
N THR A 25 0.00 -16.35 47.42
CA THR A 25 0.97 -15.25 47.49
C THR A 25 2.38 -15.81 47.58
N GLY A 26 3.36 -15.08 47.02
CA GLY A 26 4.76 -15.06 47.48
C GLY A 26 5.79 -15.24 46.36
N ALA A 27 6.89 -14.49 46.27
CA ALA A 27 7.37 -13.30 46.96
C ALA A 27 8.57 -12.68 46.20
N VAL A 28 8.54 -11.34 46.04
CA VAL A 28 9.60 -10.35 46.31
C VAL A 28 10.99 -10.49 45.66
N SER A 29 11.35 -9.50 44.84
CA SER A 29 12.44 -8.55 45.19
C SER A 29 12.33 -7.24 44.37
N LEU A 30 12.15 -6.14 45.11
CA LEU A 30 12.18 -4.74 44.67
C LEU A 30 13.60 -4.20 44.80
N SER A 31 14.00 -3.32 43.90
CA SER A 31 15.00 -2.29 44.18
C SER A 31 14.53 -0.99 43.54
N ALA A 32 14.12 -0.06 44.40
CA ALA A 32 13.68 1.28 44.05
C ALA A 32 14.89 2.22 43.99
N GLY A 33 14.88 3.13 43.01
CA GLY A 33 15.71 4.34 42.99
C GLY A 33 14.83 5.53 42.66
N ILE A 34 14.31 6.19 43.70
CA ILE A 34 13.60 7.48 43.61
C ILE A 34 14.64 8.58 43.75
N GLY A 35 14.75 9.45 42.74
CA GLY A 35 15.48 10.72 42.79
C GLY A 35 14.49 11.87 42.66
N LEU A 36 14.36 12.65 43.73
CA LEU A 36 13.39 13.73 43.93
C LEU A 36 13.64 14.92 42.99
N ALA A 37 12.57 15.45 42.40
CA ALA A 37 12.54 16.71 41.65
C ALA A 37 12.42 17.92 42.60
N LEU A 38 13.23 18.97 42.37
CA LEU A 38 12.99 20.31 42.90
C LEU A 38 13.33 21.40 41.86
N ARG A 39 12.26 22.04 41.38
CA ARG A 39 12.08 23.46 40.98
C ARG A 39 12.56 24.00 39.62
N PRO A 40 11.86 25.06 39.11
CA PRO A 40 11.68 25.33 37.69
C PRO A 40 12.58 26.46 37.18
N GLY A 41 13.01 26.35 35.92
CA GLY A 41 13.68 27.40 35.18
C GLY A 41 13.28 27.32 33.72
N ALA A 42 12.81 28.44 33.18
CA ALA A 42 12.50 28.63 31.77
C ALA A 42 13.74 28.43 30.89
N GLY A 43 13.57 27.82 29.72
CA GLY A 43 14.62 27.68 28.71
C GLY A 43 14.27 26.63 27.67
N GLU A 44 13.95 27.11 26.48
CA GLU A 44 14.05 26.48 25.15
C GLU A 44 14.16 24.94 25.08
N ALA A 45 13.11 24.32 24.56
CA ALA A 45 13.08 22.90 24.21
C ALA A 45 14.04 22.62 23.03
N ALA A 46 15.26 22.21 23.36
CA ALA A 46 16.17 21.56 22.42
C ALA A 46 15.70 20.12 22.20
N ALA A 47 15.44 19.78 20.94
CA ALA A 47 15.34 18.39 20.49
C ALA A 47 16.76 17.78 20.55
N ASP A 48 17.13 17.28 21.72
CA ASP A 48 18.37 16.53 21.87
C ASP A 48 18.22 15.18 21.19
N SER A 49 19.07 14.99 20.19
CA SER A 49 19.34 13.74 19.51
C SER A 49 19.71 12.67 20.52
N ALA A 50 18.77 11.79 20.85
CA ALA A 50 19.12 10.46 21.31
C ALA A 50 19.85 9.78 20.14
N ALA A 51 21.18 9.84 20.18
CA ALA A 51 22.05 9.05 19.33
C ALA A 51 21.58 7.60 19.40
N VAL A 52 21.16 7.05 18.25
CA VAL A 52 20.94 5.63 18.05
C VAL A 52 22.32 4.97 18.08
N GLN A 53 22.89 4.81 19.28
CA GLN A 53 24.02 3.92 19.55
C GLN A 53 23.50 2.66 20.24
N GLY A 54 22.57 2.00 19.57
CA GLY A 54 22.41 0.55 19.66
C GLY A 54 22.66 0.03 18.26
N HIS A 55 23.55 -0.94 18.09
CA HIS A 55 23.65 -1.68 16.84
C HIS A 55 22.29 -2.35 16.62
N ALA A 56 21.39 -1.67 15.89
CA ALA A 56 20.14 -2.28 15.47
C ALA A 56 20.55 -3.46 14.60
N ALA A 57 20.28 -4.68 15.10
CA ALA A 57 20.60 -5.89 14.37
C ALA A 57 19.95 -5.80 12.99
N VAL A 58 20.73 -6.01 11.93
CA VAL A 58 20.19 -6.17 10.58
C VAL A 58 19.15 -7.28 10.68
N ALA A 59 17.90 -7.01 10.33
CA ALA A 59 16.85 -8.01 10.34
C ALA A 59 17.29 -9.15 9.41
N MET A 60 17.69 -10.28 10.00
CA MET A 60 18.29 -11.36 9.24
C MET A 60 17.20 -12.10 8.45
N SER A 61 17.39 -12.13 7.14
CA SER A 61 16.53 -12.84 6.20
C SER A 61 16.75 -14.36 6.20
N ARG A 62 15.94 -15.07 5.41
CA ARG A 62 16.09 -16.50 5.14
C ARG A 62 17.53 -16.87 4.78
N GLU A 63 17.96 -18.09 5.14
CA GLU A 63 19.24 -18.63 4.67
C GLU A 63 19.32 -18.63 3.14
N ALA A 64 20.51 -18.32 2.62
CA ALA A 64 20.77 -18.39 1.19
C ALA A 64 20.57 -19.82 0.68
N PRO A 65 19.80 -20.02 -0.39
CA PRO A 65 19.59 -21.34 -0.97
C PRO A 65 20.88 -21.90 -1.56
N ALA A 66 21.00 -23.24 -1.60
CA ALA A 66 22.17 -23.93 -2.14
C ALA A 66 22.44 -23.51 -3.62
N PRO A 67 23.70 -23.16 -3.97
CA PRO A 67 24.07 -22.73 -5.32
C PRO A 67 24.15 -23.89 -6.33
N PRO A 68 24.04 -23.61 -7.65
CA PRO A 68 23.72 -22.31 -8.22
C PRO A 68 22.21 -22.10 -8.34
N LEU A 69 21.70 -21.04 -7.71
CA LEU A 69 20.31 -20.59 -7.90
C LEU A 69 20.18 -19.57 -9.04
N ALA A 70 21.17 -18.72 -9.27
CA ALA A 70 21.06 -17.55 -10.14
C ALA A 70 21.91 -17.64 -11.42
N PRO A 71 21.49 -16.94 -12.51
CA PRO A 71 20.22 -16.24 -12.64
C PRO A 71 19.04 -17.21 -12.75
N TYR A 72 17.89 -16.86 -12.17
CA TYR A 72 16.65 -17.63 -12.36
C TYR A 72 15.46 -16.74 -12.70
N THR A 73 14.50 -17.34 -13.39
CA THR A 73 13.34 -16.63 -13.95
C THR A 73 12.01 -17.10 -13.38
N ARG A 74 11.98 -18.27 -12.72
CA ARG A 74 10.75 -18.84 -12.15
C ARG A 74 10.10 -17.88 -11.18
N GLY A 75 8.80 -17.63 -11.36
CA GLY A 75 8.05 -16.73 -10.49
C GLY A 75 8.26 -15.25 -10.80
N THR A 76 8.91 -14.91 -11.91
CA THR A 76 9.10 -13.51 -12.33
C THR A 76 8.68 -13.30 -13.77
N THR A 77 8.54 -12.03 -14.15
CA THR A 77 8.24 -11.63 -15.54
C THR A 77 9.36 -11.98 -16.53
N LEU A 78 10.53 -12.42 -16.06
CA LEU A 78 11.60 -12.98 -16.89
C LEU A 78 11.27 -14.39 -17.42
N ALA A 79 10.28 -15.09 -16.84
CA ALA A 79 9.82 -16.39 -17.33
C ALA A 79 8.55 -16.27 -18.18
N SER A 80 7.56 -15.51 -17.71
CA SER A 80 6.27 -15.33 -18.37
C SER A 80 5.57 -14.13 -17.75
N VAL A 81 4.65 -13.53 -18.50
CA VAL A 81 3.75 -12.47 -18.01
C VAL A 81 2.32 -12.84 -18.39
N ALA A 82 1.31 -12.44 -17.62
CA ALA A 82 -0.07 -12.59 -18.05
C ALA A 82 -0.34 -11.79 -19.34
N ALA A 83 -0.90 -12.45 -20.35
CA ALA A 83 -1.21 -11.83 -21.63
C ALA A 83 -2.60 -12.24 -22.17
N PRO A 84 -3.26 -11.37 -22.94
CA PRO A 84 -4.53 -11.70 -23.58
C PRO A 84 -4.37 -12.82 -24.60
N ARG A 85 -5.33 -13.75 -24.63
CA ARG A 85 -5.40 -14.81 -25.64
C ARG A 85 -6.23 -14.45 -26.87
N THR A 86 -7.04 -13.41 -26.77
CA THR A 86 -7.90 -12.89 -27.84
C THR A 86 -7.64 -11.40 -28.05
N SER A 87 -7.95 -10.88 -29.24
CA SER A 87 -7.65 -9.50 -29.63
C SER A 87 -8.80 -8.51 -29.39
N SER A 88 -10.01 -8.97 -29.09
CA SER A 88 -11.19 -8.11 -28.93
C SER A 88 -12.17 -8.63 -27.87
N GLY A 89 -13.08 -7.75 -27.44
CA GLY A 89 -14.08 -8.02 -26.41
C GLY A 89 -13.48 -8.22 -25.02
N PHE A 90 -14.20 -8.94 -24.16
CA PHE A 90 -13.63 -9.47 -22.92
C PHE A 90 -12.57 -10.52 -23.27
N ARG A 91 -11.34 -10.28 -22.82
CA ARG A 91 -10.16 -11.05 -23.19
C ARG A 91 -9.74 -11.92 -22.02
N ARG A 92 -9.74 -13.24 -22.25
CA ARG A 92 -9.20 -14.21 -21.30
C ARG A 92 -7.68 -14.13 -21.25
N LEU A 93 -7.11 -14.25 -20.06
CA LEU A 93 -5.67 -14.22 -19.84
C LEU A 93 -5.06 -15.62 -19.89
N GLY A 94 -3.75 -15.67 -20.14
CA GLY A 94 -2.92 -16.86 -20.10
C GLY A 94 -1.45 -16.48 -20.11
N ASP A 95 -0.58 -17.48 -20.23
CA ASP A 95 0.86 -17.25 -20.31
C ASP A 95 1.22 -16.49 -21.58
N GLY A 96 1.97 -15.41 -21.40
CA GLY A 96 2.52 -14.56 -22.45
C GLY A 96 4.05 -14.56 -22.46
N PRO A 97 4.65 -13.86 -23.43
CA PRO A 97 6.09 -13.81 -23.57
C PRO A 97 6.76 -13.14 -22.36
N ALA A 98 7.90 -13.67 -21.95
CA ALA A 98 8.76 -13.08 -20.94
C ALA A 98 9.22 -11.67 -21.34
N TRP A 99 9.39 -10.80 -20.35
CA TRP A 99 10.02 -9.50 -20.53
C TRP A 99 11.52 -9.59 -20.30
N GLN A 100 12.30 -9.31 -21.35
CA GLN A 100 13.76 -9.35 -21.30
C GLN A 100 14.32 -8.23 -20.44
N ARG A 101 15.53 -8.45 -19.91
CA ARG A 101 16.25 -7.42 -19.17
C ARG A 101 16.89 -6.40 -20.10
N VAL A 102 16.71 -5.12 -19.82
CA VAL A 102 17.39 -4.01 -20.49
C VAL A 102 18.46 -3.42 -19.57
N VAL A 103 19.64 -3.08 -20.11
CA VAL A 103 20.67 -2.35 -19.36
C VAL A 103 20.51 -0.86 -19.67
N ARG A 104 20.31 -0.04 -18.64
CA ARG A 104 20.21 1.43 -18.72
C ARG A 104 21.55 2.04 -18.30
N THR A 105 22.16 2.79 -19.22
CA THR A 105 23.50 3.38 -19.05
C THR A 105 23.48 4.91 -18.98
N ASP A 106 22.32 5.49 -18.70
CA ASP A 106 22.09 6.94 -18.73
C ASP A 106 22.93 7.68 -17.70
N LEU A 107 23.13 7.09 -16.52
CA LEU A 107 23.90 7.68 -15.42
C LEU A 107 25.36 7.17 -15.37
N ALA A 108 25.64 5.97 -15.88
CA ALA A 108 26.99 5.44 -16.01
C ALA A 108 27.10 4.34 -17.07
N ALA A 109 28.29 4.19 -17.66
CA ALA A 109 28.58 3.11 -18.59
C ALA A 109 28.74 1.76 -17.86
N ALA A 110 28.11 0.72 -18.40
CA ALA A 110 28.28 -0.65 -17.94
C ALA A 110 29.63 -1.21 -18.43
N LYS A 111 30.47 -1.71 -17.49
CA LYS A 111 31.79 -2.26 -17.83
C LYS A 111 31.73 -3.76 -18.10
N SER A 112 32.65 -4.27 -18.93
CA SER A 112 32.76 -5.69 -19.25
C SER A 112 33.21 -6.52 -18.05
N GLY A 113 32.78 -7.79 -18.00
CA GLY A 113 33.15 -8.73 -16.93
C GLY A 113 32.55 -8.43 -15.55
N ARG A 114 31.71 -7.38 -15.40
CA ARG A 114 31.06 -7.05 -14.12
C ARG A 114 30.19 -8.19 -13.59
N GLU A 115 29.51 -8.90 -14.48
CA GLU A 115 28.63 -10.04 -14.14
C GLU A 115 29.34 -11.12 -13.32
N GLY A 116 30.65 -11.34 -13.58
CA GLY A 116 31.47 -12.34 -12.87
C GLY A 116 32.21 -11.82 -11.64
N ARG A 117 32.16 -10.51 -11.36
CA ARG A 117 32.86 -9.87 -10.23
C ARG A 117 31.91 -9.29 -9.18
N ARG A 118 30.67 -8.98 -9.59
CA ARG A 118 29.72 -8.22 -8.78
C ARG A 118 29.35 -8.93 -7.47
N THR A 119 29.11 -8.16 -6.41
CA THR A 119 28.67 -8.65 -5.10
C THR A 119 27.36 -7.99 -4.69
N ALA A 120 26.36 -8.78 -4.30
CA ALA A 120 25.09 -8.25 -3.82
C ALA A 120 25.31 -7.57 -2.45
N LEU A 121 24.82 -6.33 -2.32
CA LEU A 121 24.77 -5.60 -1.06
C LEU A 121 23.42 -5.83 -0.36
N ALA A 122 22.33 -5.76 -1.12
CA ALA A 122 20.99 -6.02 -0.61
C ALA A 122 20.03 -6.47 -1.70
N SER A 123 18.95 -7.14 -1.31
CA SER A 123 17.85 -7.45 -2.22
C SER A 123 16.54 -7.40 -1.47
N PHE A 124 15.52 -6.75 -2.02
CA PHE A 124 14.22 -6.57 -1.35
C PHE A 124 13.09 -6.53 -2.38
N VAL A 125 11.85 -6.59 -1.91
CA VAL A 125 10.65 -6.47 -2.77
C VAL A 125 9.91 -5.19 -2.42
N GLN A 126 9.45 -4.45 -3.42
CA GLN A 126 8.54 -3.33 -3.27
C GLN A 126 7.11 -3.76 -3.60
N PHE A 127 6.19 -3.48 -2.68
CA PHE A 127 4.75 -3.37 -2.92
C PHE A 127 4.36 -1.89 -2.91
N THR A 128 3.30 -1.52 -3.64
CA THR A 128 2.79 -0.16 -3.66
C THR A 128 1.34 -0.17 -4.10
N ASP A 129 0.56 0.78 -3.60
CA ASP A 129 -0.81 1.04 -4.08
C ASP A 129 -1.60 -0.28 -4.10
N LEU A 130 -1.58 -0.97 -2.94
CA LEU A 130 -2.32 -2.22 -2.75
C LEU A 130 -3.82 -1.97 -2.84
N HIS A 131 -4.26 -0.81 -2.33
CA HIS A 131 -5.66 -0.42 -2.16
C HIS A 131 -6.50 -1.61 -1.69
N LEU A 132 -6.32 -2.04 -0.44
CA LEU A 132 -7.30 -2.94 0.13
C LEU A 132 -8.60 -2.18 0.31
N VAL A 133 -9.61 -2.57 -0.48
CA VAL A 133 -10.83 -1.79 -0.67
C VAL A 133 -11.99 -2.38 0.11
N ASP A 134 -12.57 -1.60 1.03
CA ASP A 134 -13.91 -1.88 1.55
C ASP A 134 -14.96 -1.41 0.54
N VAL A 135 -15.29 -2.26 -0.43
CA VAL A 135 -16.25 -1.95 -1.51
C VAL A 135 -17.67 -1.64 -1.02
N GLN A 136 -17.97 -1.82 0.26
CA GLN A 136 -19.27 -1.54 0.88
C GLN A 136 -19.27 -0.22 1.65
N HIS A 137 -18.11 0.45 1.74
CA HIS A 137 -17.93 1.66 2.49
C HIS A 137 -18.80 2.83 1.95
N PRO A 138 -19.56 3.56 2.79
CA PRO A 138 -20.43 4.66 2.37
C PRO A 138 -19.74 5.81 1.63
N LEU A 139 -18.52 6.18 2.02
CA LEU A 139 -17.77 7.28 1.40
C LEU A 139 -17.15 6.98 0.04
N ARG A 140 -17.29 5.75 -0.48
CA ARG A 140 -16.82 5.48 -1.83
C ARG A 140 -17.61 6.32 -2.83
N TYR A 141 -16.90 6.89 -3.79
CA TYR A 141 -17.47 7.75 -4.84
C TYR A 141 -17.69 6.98 -6.15
N GLU A 142 -18.16 5.73 -6.05
CA GLU A 142 -18.26 4.81 -7.20
C GLU A 142 -19.13 5.34 -8.34
N TYR A 143 -20.12 6.16 -8.00
CA TYR A 143 -21.01 6.82 -8.96
C TYR A 143 -20.29 7.81 -9.88
N LEU A 144 -19.09 8.27 -9.53
CA LEU A 144 -18.23 9.05 -10.42
C LEU A 144 -17.61 8.22 -11.54
N ARG A 145 -17.88 6.90 -11.61
CA ARG A 145 -17.41 6.05 -12.73
C ARG A 145 -17.91 6.49 -14.10
N THR A 146 -18.98 7.30 -14.16
CA THR A 146 -19.43 7.93 -15.40
C THR A 146 -18.46 8.99 -15.91
N GLN A 147 -17.57 9.51 -15.05
CA GLN A 147 -16.62 10.57 -15.34
C GLN A 147 -15.17 10.08 -15.42
N THR A 148 -14.81 9.06 -14.63
CA THR A 148 -13.46 8.47 -14.61
C THR A 148 -13.52 6.98 -14.28
N SER A 149 -12.74 6.16 -14.99
CA SER A 149 -12.63 4.72 -14.71
C SER A 149 -11.97 4.42 -13.35
N SER A 150 -11.25 5.38 -12.77
CA SER A 150 -10.59 5.23 -11.46
C SER A 150 -11.53 5.26 -10.27
N ALA A 151 -12.77 5.75 -10.44
CA ALA A 151 -13.73 5.89 -9.34
C ALA A 151 -14.33 4.56 -8.87
N TRP A 152 -14.36 3.55 -9.75
CA TRP A 152 -14.78 2.20 -9.43
C TRP A 152 -14.37 1.22 -10.51
N ARG A 153 -13.92 0.03 -10.11
CA ARG A 153 -13.51 -1.04 -11.01
C ARG A 153 -14.15 -2.38 -10.62
N PRO A 154 -14.53 -3.24 -11.59
CA PRO A 154 -15.21 -4.52 -11.33
C PRO A 154 -14.49 -5.48 -10.37
N GLN A 155 -13.17 -5.41 -10.28
CA GLN A 155 -12.34 -6.33 -9.51
C GLN A 155 -12.14 -5.96 -8.03
N GLU A 156 -12.52 -4.76 -7.61
CA GLU A 156 -12.06 -4.18 -6.32
C GLU A 156 -12.47 -5.02 -5.10
N SER A 157 -13.58 -5.77 -5.19
CA SER A 157 -14.04 -6.70 -4.16
C SER A 157 -13.11 -7.90 -3.94
N LEU A 158 -12.13 -8.11 -4.83
CA LEU A 158 -11.14 -9.19 -4.75
C LEU A 158 -9.75 -8.68 -4.35
N SER A 159 -9.60 -7.40 -3.99
CA SER A 159 -8.31 -6.77 -3.61
C SER A 159 -7.56 -7.58 -2.55
N VAL A 160 -8.25 -8.05 -1.50
CA VAL A 160 -7.65 -8.89 -0.43
C VAL A 160 -7.15 -10.23 -0.99
N ALA A 161 -7.93 -10.92 -1.82
CA ALA A 161 -7.49 -12.19 -2.42
C ALA A 161 -6.26 -12.00 -3.33
N GLY A 162 -6.26 -10.91 -4.11
CA GLY A 162 -5.12 -10.51 -4.94
C GLY A 162 -3.85 -10.27 -4.11
N ALA A 163 -3.95 -9.48 -3.05
CA ALA A 163 -2.83 -9.15 -2.18
C ALA A 163 -2.29 -10.37 -1.42
N VAL A 164 -3.15 -11.29 -0.97
CA VAL A 164 -2.71 -12.57 -0.37
C VAL A 164 -1.91 -13.39 -1.37
N SER A 165 -2.38 -13.48 -2.62
CA SER A 165 -1.65 -14.18 -3.69
C SER A 165 -0.32 -13.51 -4.05
N LEU A 166 -0.20 -12.19 -3.88
CA LEU A 166 1.07 -11.47 -4.01
C LEU A 166 2.05 -11.83 -2.89
N VAL A 167 1.59 -11.90 -1.64
CA VAL A 167 2.37 -12.40 -0.49
C VAL A 167 2.83 -13.83 -0.73
N GLU A 168 1.95 -14.71 -1.23
CA GLU A 168 2.30 -16.08 -1.63
C GLU A 168 3.40 -16.11 -2.70
N ARG A 169 3.37 -15.19 -3.68
CA ARG A 169 4.42 -15.08 -4.70
C ARG A 169 5.77 -14.78 -4.06
N VAL A 170 5.84 -13.74 -3.23
CA VAL A 170 7.09 -13.36 -2.55
C VAL A 170 7.59 -14.50 -1.67
N ASN A 171 6.68 -15.15 -0.95
CA ASN A 171 7.02 -16.30 -0.12
C ASN A 171 7.63 -17.46 -0.94
N ALA A 172 7.17 -17.67 -2.17
CA ALA A 172 7.65 -18.71 -3.07
C ALA A 172 8.96 -18.37 -3.81
N LEU A 173 9.40 -17.09 -3.81
CA LEU A 173 10.70 -16.73 -4.38
C LEU A 173 11.81 -17.39 -3.57
N ARG A 174 12.80 -17.95 -4.29
CA ARG A 174 13.93 -18.66 -3.68
C ARG A 174 15.06 -17.71 -3.28
N GLY A 175 15.13 -16.54 -3.89
CA GLY A 175 16.15 -15.51 -3.67
C GLY A 175 16.01 -14.40 -4.69
N ALA A 176 17.02 -13.56 -4.83
CA ALA A 176 17.01 -12.48 -5.80
C ALA A 176 17.29 -13.02 -7.23
N PRO A 177 16.52 -12.64 -8.27
CA PRO A 177 16.61 -13.24 -9.61
C PRO A 177 17.96 -13.13 -10.31
N VAL A 178 18.74 -12.08 -10.01
CA VAL A 178 20.01 -11.78 -10.69
C VAL A 178 21.21 -12.34 -9.95
N THR A 179 21.24 -12.16 -8.63
CA THR A 179 22.40 -12.51 -7.80
C THR A 179 22.20 -13.82 -7.02
N GLY A 180 20.96 -14.24 -6.81
CA GLY A 180 20.63 -15.41 -5.99
C GLY A 180 20.76 -15.15 -4.49
N SER A 181 21.03 -13.91 -4.09
CA SER A 181 21.07 -13.50 -2.68
C SER A 181 19.71 -13.76 -2.00
N PRO A 182 19.69 -13.92 -0.67
CA PRO A 182 18.46 -13.85 0.09
C PRO A 182 17.70 -12.54 -0.16
N LEU A 183 16.37 -12.60 -0.17
CA LEU A 183 15.54 -11.40 -0.09
C LEU A 183 15.52 -10.93 1.37
N HIS A 184 15.94 -9.70 1.63
CA HIS A 184 16.12 -9.16 2.97
C HIS A 184 14.81 -8.73 3.62
N PHE A 185 13.95 -8.01 2.89
CA PHE A 185 12.69 -7.48 3.39
C PHE A 185 11.71 -7.18 2.25
N VAL A 186 10.48 -6.82 2.62
CA VAL A 186 9.48 -6.19 1.74
C VAL A 186 9.23 -4.75 2.18
N MET A 187 9.17 -3.82 1.25
CA MET A 187 8.80 -2.42 1.48
C MET A 187 7.42 -2.16 0.87
N THR A 188 6.51 -1.54 1.61
CA THR A 188 5.32 -0.92 0.99
C THR A 188 5.55 0.59 0.83
N THR A 189 5.22 1.15 -0.33
CA THR A 189 5.38 2.58 -0.62
C THR A 189 4.05 3.34 -0.62
N GLY A 190 3.18 3.07 0.37
CA GLY A 190 1.92 3.78 0.56
C GLY A 190 0.73 3.27 -0.24
N ASP A 191 -0.42 3.88 0.02
CA ASP A 191 -1.75 3.51 -0.48
C ASP A 191 -2.05 2.03 -0.25
N ASN A 192 -1.84 1.63 1.00
CA ASN A 192 -2.09 0.28 1.47
C ASN A 192 -3.60 0.04 1.64
N THR A 193 -4.33 1.07 2.06
CA THR A 193 -5.79 1.16 2.19
C THR A 193 -6.40 2.02 1.05
N ASP A 194 -7.72 2.05 0.90
CA ASP A 194 -8.39 2.83 -0.18
C ASP A 194 -9.14 4.05 0.35
N ASN A 195 -9.83 3.94 1.47
CA ASN A 195 -10.69 4.99 1.99
C ASN A 195 -10.31 5.41 3.41
N ASN A 196 -9.07 5.14 3.83
CA ASN A 196 -8.56 5.40 5.18
C ASN A 196 -9.41 4.72 6.27
N ALA A 197 -10.04 3.57 6.00
CA ALA A 197 -10.94 2.91 6.94
C ALA A 197 -10.21 1.93 7.89
N LYS A 198 -10.68 1.83 9.15
CA LYS A 198 -10.12 0.88 10.14
C LYS A 198 -10.23 -0.58 9.70
N THR A 199 -11.30 -0.95 9.01
CA THR A 199 -11.46 -2.28 8.38
C THR A 199 -10.35 -2.58 7.38
N GLU A 200 -10.07 -1.64 6.49
CA GLU A 200 -9.03 -1.78 5.46
C GLU A 200 -7.62 -1.89 6.09
N LEU A 201 -7.35 -1.09 7.13
CA LEU A 201 -6.08 -1.15 7.86
C LEU A 201 -5.89 -2.51 8.54
N ASP A 202 -6.92 -3.05 9.20
CA ASP A 202 -6.87 -4.39 9.78
C ASP A 202 -6.63 -5.47 8.72
N TRP A 203 -7.29 -5.37 7.57
CA TRP A 203 -7.07 -6.30 6.46
C TRP A 203 -5.64 -6.21 5.95
N PHE A 204 -5.08 -5.01 5.77
CA PHE A 204 -3.71 -4.79 5.31
C PHE A 204 -2.70 -5.43 6.25
N LEU A 205 -2.81 -5.14 7.54
CA LEU A 205 -1.90 -5.67 8.55
C LEU A 205 -1.96 -7.20 8.62
N LYS A 206 -3.15 -7.80 8.46
CA LYS A 206 -3.32 -9.27 8.40
C LYS A 206 -2.86 -9.88 7.07
N VAL A 207 -2.99 -9.19 5.94
CA VAL A 207 -2.41 -9.65 4.67
C VAL A 207 -0.90 -9.76 4.84
N MET A 208 -0.26 -8.69 5.34
CA MET A 208 1.19 -8.61 5.45
C MET A 208 1.76 -9.49 6.55
N SER A 209 1.09 -9.57 7.71
CA SER A 209 1.61 -10.27 8.90
C SER A 209 1.08 -11.69 9.06
N GLY A 210 0.05 -12.05 8.29
CA GLY A 210 -0.65 -13.32 8.37
C GLY A 210 -1.86 -13.27 9.29
N GLY A 211 -2.89 -14.05 8.95
CA GLY A 211 -4.13 -14.06 9.73
C GLY A 211 -5.34 -14.48 8.91
N ARG A 212 -6.49 -14.50 9.59
CA ARG A 212 -7.81 -14.67 8.98
C ARG A 212 -8.43 -13.31 8.72
N ILE A 213 -8.94 -13.11 7.53
CA ILE A 213 -9.44 -11.82 7.05
C ILE A 213 -10.83 -12.05 6.49
N THR A 214 -11.82 -11.30 6.96
CA THR A 214 -13.14 -11.28 6.33
C THR A 214 -13.28 -9.93 5.64
N PRO A 215 -13.13 -9.84 4.31
CA PRO A 215 -13.27 -8.60 3.54
C PRO A 215 -14.75 -8.21 3.40
N ASN A 216 -15.39 -7.98 4.55
CA ASN A 216 -16.80 -7.63 4.67
C ASN A 216 -16.95 -6.54 5.74
N SER A 217 -17.82 -5.57 5.49
CA SER A 217 -18.24 -4.54 6.46
C SER A 217 -19.75 -4.40 6.42
N GLY A 218 -20.36 -3.86 7.47
CA GLY A 218 -21.82 -3.76 7.57
C GLY A 218 -22.46 -5.08 7.95
N ASP A 219 -23.41 -5.57 7.14
CA ASP A 219 -24.11 -6.83 7.45
C ASP A 219 -23.17 -8.04 7.27
N PRO A 220 -22.90 -8.83 8.33
CA PRO A 220 -22.03 -10.00 8.22
C PRO A 220 -22.61 -11.13 7.32
N ARG A 221 -23.88 -11.03 6.92
CA ARG A 221 -24.60 -12.05 6.14
C ARG A 221 -24.95 -11.59 4.73
N ARG A 222 -24.71 -10.33 4.38
CA ARG A 222 -25.15 -9.75 3.10
C ARG A 222 -24.11 -8.78 2.57
N TYR A 223 -23.90 -8.83 1.26
CA TYR A 223 -23.15 -7.80 0.56
C TYR A 223 -24.01 -6.54 0.39
N GLU A 224 -23.46 -5.35 0.64
CA GLU A 224 -24.14 -4.05 0.65
C GLU A 224 -23.45 -3.01 -0.27
N GLY A 225 -22.57 -3.46 -1.17
CA GLY A 225 -21.89 -2.61 -2.16
C GLY A 225 -22.67 -2.43 -3.47
N VAL A 226 -22.07 -1.79 -4.47
CA VAL A 226 -22.75 -1.48 -5.74
C VAL A 226 -22.99 -2.71 -6.65
N GLN A 227 -22.25 -3.80 -6.44
CA GLN A 227 -22.28 -5.01 -7.28
C GLN A 227 -23.53 -5.90 -7.10
N ASN A 228 -24.42 -5.60 -6.14
CA ASN A 228 -25.76 -6.21 -6.05
C ASN A 228 -26.89 -5.17 -5.98
N SER A 229 -26.62 -3.97 -6.52
CA SER A 229 -27.57 -2.86 -6.48
C SER A 229 -28.67 -2.96 -7.54
N GLY A 230 -28.52 -3.84 -8.53
CA GLY A 230 -29.40 -3.89 -9.71
C GLY A 230 -29.24 -2.68 -10.66
N LEU A 231 -28.27 -1.79 -10.39
CA LEU A 231 -27.98 -0.65 -11.26
C LEU A 231 -27.14 -1.12 -12.45
N LYS A 232 -27.63 -0.86 -13.66
CA LYS A 232 -26.88 -1.14 -14.90
C LYS A 232 -25.57 -0.36 -15.02
N LEU A 233 -25.38 0.65 -14.18
CA LEU A 233 -24.14 1.40 -14.07
C LEU A 233 -22.99 0.51 -13.60
N TYR A 234 -23.21 -0.58 -12.85
CA TYR A 234 -22.16 -1.46 -12.31
C TYR A 234 -22.30 -2.90 -12.78
N TRP A 235 -21.18 -3.61 -12.90
CA TRP A 235 -21.18 -5.05 -13.10
C TRP A 235 -21.91 -5.73 -11.94
N GLN A 236 -23.00 -6.43 -12.24
CA GLN A 236 -23.78 -7.21 -11.28
C GLN A 236 -23.42 -8.71 -11.44
N PRO A 237 -22.30 -9.19 -10.86
CA PRO A 237 -21.72 -10.50 -11.18
C PRO A 237 -22.67 -11.69 -10.98
N ASP A 238 -23.46 -11.67 -9.92
CA ASP A 238 -24.39 -12.76 -9.55
C ASP A 238 -25.75 -12.69 -10.28
N GLU A 239 -26.04 -11.59 -10.98
CA GLU A 239 -27.35 -11.38 -11.60
C GLU A 239 -27.32 -11.51 -13.13
N ALA A 240 -28.39 -12.07 -13.70
CA ALA A 240 -28.59 -12.16 -15.14
C ALA A 240 -28.91 -10.82 -15.82
N ILE A 241 -28.98 -9.72 -15.07
CA ILE A 241 -29.22 -8.38 -15.63
C ILE A 241 -28.13 -8.02 -16.63
N ARG A 242 -28.55 -7.50 -17.80
CA ARG A 242 -27.67 -6.99 -18.84
C ARG A 242 -27.22 -5.56 -18.48
N ASP A 243 -26.25 -5.46 -17.58
CA ASP A 243 -25.59 -4.21 -17.18
C ASP A 243 -24.58 -3.72 -18.24
N SER A 244 -23.94 -2.58 -17.98
CA SER A 244 -23.01 -1.94 -18.93
C SER A 244 -21.72 -2.74 -19.12
N ASP A 245 -21.21 -3.38 -18.08
CA ASP A 245 -19.98 -4.18 -18.15
C ASP A 245 -20.25 -5.53 -18.86
N LYS A 246 -21.40 -6.17 -18.64
CA LYS A 246 -21.80 -7.39 -19.39
C LYS A 246 -22.02 -7.12 -20.87
N GLN A 247 -22.41 -5.90 -21.26
CA GLN A 247 -22.45 -5.51 -22.68
C GLN A 247 -21.06 -5.49 -23.33
N LEU A 248 -20.00 -5.33 -22.53
CA LEU A 248 -18.59 -5.42 -22.94
C LEU A 248 -18.02 -6.84 -22.80
N GLY A 249 -18.85 -7.81 -22.41
CA GLY A 249 -18.50 -9.23 -22.33
C GLY A 249 -18.10 -9.72 -20.95
N PHE A 250 -18.24 -8.91 -19.89
CA PHE A 250 -18.04 -9.41 -18.52
C PHE A 250 -18.99 -10.59 -18.23
N PRO A 251 -18.50 -11.63 -17.53
CA PRO A 251 -19.29 -12.83 -17.26
C PRO A 251 -20.36 -12.57 -16.20
N GLN A 252 -21.38 -13.42 -16.17
CA GLN A 252 -22.12 -13.72 -14.94
C GLN A 252 -21.37 -14.82 -14.20
N ILE A 253 -21.18 -14.66 -12.89
CA ILE A 253 -20.48 -15.60 -12.02
C ILE A 253 -21.36 -15.82 -10.78
N ASP A 254 -22.06 -16.95 -10.75
CA ASP A 254 -22.96 -17.29 -9.65
C ASP A 254 -22.17 -17.56 -8.36
N GLY A 255 -22.54 -16.91 -7.26
CA GLY A 255 -21.87 -17.01 -5.95
C GLY A 255 -20.66 -16.10 -5.80
N PHE A 256 -20.38 -15.21 -6.78
CA PHE A 256 -19.19 -14.35 -6.77
C PHE A 256 -19.13 -13.48 -5.52
N LEU A 257 -20.18 -12.71 -5.21
CA LEU A 257 -20.15 -11.79 -4.07
C LEU A 257 -20.06 -12.51 -2.73
N ALA A 258 -20.74 -13.65 -2.61
CA ALA A 258 -20.63 -14.50 -1.41
C ALA A 258 -19.20 -15.03 -1.22
N ALA A 259 -18.49 -15.36 -2.31
CA ALA A 259 -17.10 -15.75 -2.25
C ALA A 259 -16.15 -14.57 -1.99
N ALA A 260 -16.43 -13.40 -2.57
CA ALA A 260 -15.62 -12.19 -2.44
C ALA A 260 -15.56 -11.69 -0.98
N VAL A 261 -16.64 -11.80 -0.22
CA VAL A 261 -16.70 -11.38 1.20
C VAL A 261 -16.45 -12.50 2.22
N ARG A 262 -16.17 -13.72 1.74
CA ARG A 262 -15.91 -14.87 2.63
C ARG A 262 -14.57 -14.69 3.36
N GLU A 263 -14.45 -15.28 4.54
CA GLU A 263 -13.17 -15.37 5.24
C GLU A 263 -12.07 -15.99 4.35
N LEU A 264 -10.94 -15.30 4.26
CA LEU A 264 -9.71 -15.66 3.59
C LEU A 264 -8.60 -15.87 4.62
N ARG A 265 -7.51 -16.52 4.21
CA ARG A 265 -6.33 -16.72 5.06
C ARG A 265 -5.07 -16.26 4.35
N SER A 266 -4.43 -15.22 4.90
CA SER A 266 -3.09 -14.85 4.49
C SER A 266 -2.05 -15.71 5.21
N PRO A 267 -1.03 -16.23 4.51
CA PRO A 267 0.13 -16.82 5.19
C PRO A 267 1.00 -15.77 5.90
N GLY A 268 0.82 -14.48 5.58
CA GLY A 268 1.75 -13.43 5.96
C GLY A 268 3.07 -13.53 5.19
N LEU A 269 3.82 -12.44 5.13
CA LEU A 269 5.19 -12.46 4.66
C LEU A 269 6.05 -13.23 5.68
N ASN A 270 6.88 -14.13 5.17
CA ASN A 270 7.93 -14.78 5.96
C ASN A 270 9.27 -14.02 5.87
N LEU A 271 9.22 -12.76 5.46
CA LEU A 271 10.31 -11.81 5.42
C LEU A 271 9.92 -10.62 6.28
N PRO A 272 10.89 -9.96 6.93
CA PRO A 272 10.63 -8.67 7.55
C PRO A 272 9.99 -7.69 6.55
N TRP A 273 9.14 -6.79 7.02
CA TRP A 273 8.56 -5.78 6.16
C TRP A 273 8.52 -4.40 6.79
N TYR A 274 8.48 -3.39 5.93
CA TYR A 274 8.52 -1.98 6.29
C TYR A 274 7.41 -1.24 5.54
N SER A 275 6.84 -0.22 6.17
CA SER A 275 5.70 0.53 5.63
C SER A 275 6.03 2.01 5.42
N THR A 276 5.64 2.54 4.28
CA THR A 276 5.45 3.98 4.05
C THR A 276 3.95 4.26 3.95
N VAL A 277 3.53 5.42 4.44
CA VAL A 277 2.15 5.91 4.36
C VAL A 277 1.91 6.60 3.01
N GLY A 278 0.73 6.40 2.41
CA GLY A 278 0.25 7.14 1.24
C GLY A 278 -0.95 8.04 1.53
N ASN A 279 -1.43 8.78 0.54
CA ASN A 279 -2.55 9.69 0.72
C ASN A 279 -3.86 8.94 1.04
N HIS A 280 -4.08 7.73 0.49
CA HIS A 280 -5.24 6.90 0.85
C HIS A 280 -5.14 6.29 2.25
N ASP A 281 -3.93 6.25 2.84
CA ASP A 281 -3.74 5.81 4.21
C ASP A 281 -4.01 6.92 5.23
N SER A 282 -4.04 8.20 4.84
CA SER A 282 -4.16 9.32 5.79
C SER A 282 -5.33 10.25 5.51
N LEU A 283 -5.85 10.27 4.29
CA LEU A 283 -6.91 11.18 3.86
C LEU A 283 -8.18 10.40 3.53
N PRO A 284 -9.36 10.78 4.06
CA PRO A 284 -10.63 10.25 3.58
C PRO A 284 -10.75 10.28 2.06
N GLY A 285 -10.97 9.10 1.47
CA GLY A 285 -11.07 8.92 0.02
C GLY A 285 -9.78 9.29 -0.75
N GLY A 286 -8.65 9.39 -0.07
CA GLY A 286 -7.34 9.72 -0.63
C GLY A 286 -7.12 11.20 -0.98
N CYS A 287 -8.06 12.10 -0.67
CA CYS A 287 -7.98 13.48 -1.16
C CYS A 287 -8.55 14.56 -0.25
N TYR A 288 -9.28 14.22 0.80
CA TYR A 288 -9.90 15.23 1.66
C TYR A 288 -9.12 15.39 2.96
N ALA A 289 -8.86 16.64 3.35
CA ALA A 289 -8.23 16.95 4.62
C ALA A 289 -9.05 16.37 5.78
N PRO A 290 -8.42 15.66 6.73
CA PRO A 290 -9.09 15.22 7.94
C PRO A 290 -9.49 16.44 8.81
N GLY A 291 -10.53 16.30 9.63
CA GLY A 291 -10.92 17.32 10.62
C GLY A 291 -12.41 17.65 10.67
N ASP A 292 -13.20 17.31 9.64
CA ASP A 292 -14.66 17.37 9.71
C ASP A 292 -15.23 16.04 10.23
N SER A 293 -16.05 16.08 11.28
CA SER A 293 -16.71 14.89 11.82
C SER A 293 -17.71 14.28 10.83
N PHE A 294 -18.22 15.08 9.88
CA PHE A 294 -19.20 14.63 8.90
C PHE A 294 -18.74 13.39 8.14
N PHE A 295 -17.50 13.33 7.67
CA PHE A 295 -17.03 12.18 6.90
C PHE A 295 -16.91 10.92 7.77
N ALA A 296 -16.44 11.06 9.00
CA ALA A 296 -16.41 9.94 9.95
C ALA A 296 -17.83 9.43 10.28
N GLU A 297 -18.77 10.34 10.58
CA GLU A 297 -20.17 10.01 10.86
C GLU A 297 -20.87 9.37 9.65
N PHE A 298 -20.57 9.86 8.44
CA PHE A 298 -21.11 9.30 7.21
C PHE A 298 -20.54 7.92 6.90
N ALA A 299 -19.23 7.71 7.11
CA ALA A 299 -18.54 6.45 6.90
C ALA A 299 -19.12 5.30 7.74
N VAL A 300 -19.39 5.55 9.02
CA VAL A 300 -19.98 4.54 9.93
C VAL A 300 -21.49 4.41 9.80
N GLY A 301 -22.13 5.37 9.12
CA GLY A 301 -23.58 5.49 9.03
C GLY A 301 -24.27 4.43 8.16
N GLY A 302 -25.60 4.46 8.19
CA GLY A 302 -26.46 3.48 7.50
C GLY A 302 -26.94 3.90 6.11
N LYS A 303 -26.22 4.77 5.41
CA LYS A 303 -26.63 5.33 4.11
C LYS A 303 -25.47 5.36 3.12
N LYS A 304 -25.71 4.87 1.89
CA LYS A 304 -24.73 4.89 0.79
C LYS A 304 -25.35 5.44 -0.47
N LEU A 305 -24.66 6.37 -1.11
CA LEU A 305 -25.01 6.87 -2.44
C LEU A 305 -24.42 5.92 -3.49
N MET A 306 -25.25 5.46 -4.44
CA MET A 306 -24.81 4.50 -5.46
C MET A 306 -24.98 5.03 -6.89
N GLU A 307 -25.72 6.12 -7.09
CA GLU A 307 -25.89 6.75 -8.39
C GLU A 307 -25.97 8.26 -8.19
N LEU A 308 -25.49 9.01 -9.17
CA LEU A 308 -25.50 10.47 -9.17
C LEU A 308 -25.91 10.93 -10.56
N ASP A 309 -26.62 12.05 -10.63
CA ASP A 309 -26.90 12.71 -11.90
C ASP A 309 -25.58 13.05 -12.63
N GLU A 310 -25.54 12.81 -13.94
CA GLU A 310 -24.31 12.94 -14.72
C GLU A 310 -23.75 14.36 -14.71
N ALA A 311 -24.61 15.39 -14.77
CA ALA A 311 -24.16 16.78 -14.75
C ALA A 311 -23.62 17.19 -13.38
N VAL A 312 -24.25 16.71 -12.30
CA VAL A 312 -23.74 16.90 -10.93
C VAL A 312 -22.40 16.19 -10.76
N GLY A 313 -22.29 14.93 -11.21
CA GLY A 313 -21.05 14.16 -11.17
C GLY A 313 -19.91 14.83 -11.95
N ALA A 314 -20.19 15.33 -13.14
CA ALA A 314 -19.21 16.05 -13.96
C ALA A 314 -18.72 17.34 -13.27
N ALA A 315 -19.60 18.08 -12.61
CA ALA A 315 -19.23 19.28 -11.87
C ALA A 315 -18.32 18.97 -10.66
N ILE A 316 -18.68 17.94 -9.86
CA ILE A 316 -17.87 17.47 -8.74
C ILE A 316 -16.50 16.99 -9.23
N TRP A 317 -16.46 16.13 -10.24
CA TRP A 317 -15.20 15.59 -10.76
C TRP A 317 -14.28 16.67 -11.32
N LYS A 318 -14.83 17.65 -12.06
CA LYS A 318 -14.07 18.81 -12.53
C LYS A 318 -13.46 19.60 -11.38
N ASN A 319 -14.18 19.77 -10.28
CA ASN A 319 -13.68 20.48 -9.11
C ASN A 319 -12.54 19.73 -8.41
N VAL A 320 -12.71 18.41 -8.20
CA VAL A 320 -11.67 17.53 -7.62
C VAL A 320 -10.41 17.53 -8.47
N LYS A 321 -10.53 17.38 -9.80
CA LYS A 321 -9.39 17.39 -10.72
C LYS A 321 -8.57 18.68 -10.65
N ASN A 322 -9.22 19.81 -10.39
CA ASN A 322 -8.57 21.12 -10.26
C ASN A 322 -8.10 21.41 -8.82
N GLY A 323 -8.20 20.45 -7.91
CA GLY A 323 -7.86 20.64 -6.50
C GLY A 323 -8.72 21.69 -5.79
N GLY A 324 -9.96 21.89 -6.24
CA GLY A 324 -10.83 22.97 -5.78
C GLY A 324 -11.61 22.66 -4.50
N ASP A 325 -11.55 21.43 -3.99
CA ASP A 325 -12.25 21.02 -2.75
C ASP A 325 -11.38 20.19 -1.80
N PRO A 326 -10.20 20.68 -1.38
CA PRO A 326 -9.27 19.91 -0.54
C PRO A 326 -9.84 19.56 0.83
N LYS A 327 -10.89 20.29 1.30
CA LYS A 327 -11.58 20.02 2.57
C LYS A 327 -12.89 19.24 2.40
N GLY A 328 -13.27 18.88 1.18
CA GLY A 328 -14.49 18.13 0.90
C GLY A 328 -15.80 18.88 1.19
N ALA A 329 -15.79 20.21 1.23
CA ALA A 329 -16.99 21.00 1.51
C ALA A 329 -18.06 20.84 0.43
N ALA A 330 -17.67 20.89 -0.85
CA ALA A 330 -18.60 20.68 -1.95
C ALA A 330 -19.07 19.22 -2.02
N PHE A 331 -18.17 18.28 -1.72
CA PHE A 331 -18.52 16.86 -1.63
C PHE A 331 -19.54 16.57 -0.53
N ARG A 332 -19.35 17.14 0.67
CA ARG A 332 -20.31 17.08 1.78
C ARG A 332 -21.66 17.67 1.40
N ASP A 333 -21.67 18.84 0.77
CA ASP A 333 -22.92 19.50 0.40
C ASP A 333 -23.69 18.68 -0.66
N MET A 334 -22.98 18.04 -1.59
CA MET A 334 -23.55 17.07 -2.53
C MET A 334 -24.14 15.85 -1.81
N LEU A 335 -23.41 15.24 -0.86
CA LEU A 335 -23.95 14.11 -0.09
C LEU A 335 -25.21 14.51 0.68
N LYS A 336 -25.24 15.72 1.25
CA LYS A 336 -26.44 16.25 1.93
C LYS A 336 -27.60 16.45 0.96
N SER A 337 -27.37 16.96 -0.25
CA SER A 337 -28.45 17.14 -1.24
C SER A 337 -29.01 15.81 -1.74
N GLU A 338 -28.17 14.76 -1.81
CA GLU A 338 -28.55 13.43 -2.28
C GLU A 338 -29.13 12.51 -1.19
N ALA A 339 -29.27 12.98 0.06
CA ALA A 339 -29.66 12.17 1.21
C ALA A 339 -30.95 11.34 1.00
N ARG A 340 -31.91 11.84 0.21
CA ARG A 340 -33.18 11.15 -0.09
C ARG A 340 -33.04 10.02 -1.12
N ARG A 341 -31.97 10.02 -1.91
CA ARG A 341 -31.65 9.01 -2.94
C ARG A 341 -30.73 7.91 -2.43
N MET A 342 -30.09 8.12 -1.27
CA MET A 342 -29.21 7.13 -0.66
C MET A 342 -29.95 5.88 -0.23
N ARG A 343 -29.33 4.74 -0.50
CA ARG A 343 -29.83 3.43 -0.08
C ARG A 343 -29.43 3.16 1.36
N SER A 344 -30.27 2.39 2.06
CA SER A 344 -29.92 1.92 3.39
C SER A 344 -28.85 0.84 3.30
N VAL A 345 -27.83 0.95 4.15
CA VAL A 345 -26.82 -0.08 4.43
C VAL A 345 -26.72 -0.24 5.94
N THR A 346 -26.09 -1.32 6.40
CA THR A 346 -25.90 -1.55 7.83
C THR A 346 -24.80 -0.64 8.36
N PRO A 347 -25.05 0.15 9.43
CA PRO A 347 -23.99 0.92 10.09
C PRO A 347 -22.86 0.02 10.60
N ASP A 348 -21.63 0.50 10.53
CA ASP A 348 -20.44 -0.23 10.96
C ASP A 348 -19.34 0.71 11.44
N GLU A 349 -19.01 0.64 12.73
CA GLU A 349 -17.95 1.46 13.35
C GLU A 349 -16.55 1.12 12.81
N GLY A 350 -16.37 -0.08 12.23
CA GLY A 350 -15.12 -0.46 11.56
C GLY A 350 -14.81 0.38 10.32
N ARG A 351 -15.81 1.07 9.76
CA ARG A 351 -15.63 1.99 8.63
C ARG A 351 -15.12 3.36 9.05
N ALA A 352 -14.99 3.64 10.35
CA ALA A 352 -14.47 4.92 10.79
C ALA A 352 -13.06 5.15 10.22
N PRO A 353 -12.73 6.39 9.82
CA PRO A 353 -11.38 6.72 9.43
C PRO A 353 -10.43 6.53 10.61
N PHE A 354 -9.19 6.10 10.36
CA PHE A 354 -8.15 6.07 11.38
C PHE A 354 -7.25 7.31 11.28
N THR A 355 -6.76 7.75 12.44
CA THR A 355 -5.81 8.87 12.55
C THR A 355 -4.36 8.42 12.32
N PRO A 356 -3.43 9.35 12.04
CA PRO A 356 -1.99 9.05 12.02
C PRO A 356 -1.49 8.33 13.29
N THR A 357 -2.04 8.71 14.45
CA THR A 357 -1.70 8.07 15.74
C THR A 357 -2.20 6.64 15.79
N GLU A 358 -3.44 6.38 15.36
CA GLU A 358 -4.00 5.01 15.30
C GLU A 358 -3.26 4.15 14.27
N TYR A 359 -2.83 4.71 13.14
CA TYR A 359 -1.99 4.00 12.17
C TYR A 359 -0.67 3.53 12.79
N LEU A 360 0.04 4.41 13.49
CA LEU A 360 1.28 4.07 14.20
C LEU A 360 1.03 3.03 15.30
N GLN A 361 -0.05 3.18 16.08
CA GLN A 361 -0.42 2.21 17.11
C GLN A 361 -0.71 0.83 16.54
N ALA A 362 -1.43 0.75 15.41
CA ALA A 362 -1.75 -0.51 14.76
C ALA A 362 -0.49 -1.23 14.23
N HIS A 363 0.48 -0.48 13.69
CA HIS A 363 1.77 -1.06 13.26
C HIS A 363 2.62 -1.53 14.45
N LEU A 364 2.52 -0.85 15.60
CA LEU A 364 3.24 -1.20 16.82
C LEU A 364 2.58 -2.31 17.64
N ASP A 365 1.36 -2.74 17.28
CA ASP A 365 0.67 -3.84 17.96
C ASP A 365 1.41 -5.16 17.71
N PRO A 366 1.86 -5.87 18.77
CA PRO A 366 2.52 -7.16 18.64
C PRO A 366 1.72 -8.21 17.86
N ALA A 367 0.39 -8.11 17.83
CA ALA A 367 -0.49 -8.99 17.06
C ALA A 367 -0.23 -8.93 15.55
N HIS A 368 0.35 -7.83 15.07
CA HIS A 368 0.70 -7.60 13.67
C HIS A 368 2.21 -7.67 13.42
N THR A 369 2.99 -8.29 14.32
CA THR A 369 4.45 -8.38 14.12
C THR A 369 4.82 -9.26 12.92
N GLY A 370 4.16 -10.41 12.74
CA GLY A 370 4.57 -11.36 11.69
C GLY A 370 6.07 -11.71 11.78
N ALA A 371 6.78 -11.62 10.65
CA ALA A 371 8.24 -11.78 10.58
C ALA A 371 9.04 -10.56 11.10
N GLY A 372 8.35 -9.50 11.51
CA GLY A 372 8.92 -8.27 12.10
C GLY A 372 9.45 -7.26 11.07
N PRO A 373 10.18 -6.24 11.54
CA PRO A 373 10.32 -5.86 12.94
C PRO A 373 8.99 -5.37 13.54
N ILE A 374 8.86 -5.34 14.87
CA ILE A 374 7.72 -4.66 15.50
C ILE A 374 7.68 -3.21 15.02
N GLY A 375 6.50 -2.73 14.62
CA GLY A 375 6.33 -1.38 14.08
C GLY A 375 6.62 -1.23 12.59
N HIS A 376 7.23 -2.22 11.94
CA HIS A 376 7.49 -2.24 10.48
C HIS A 376 8.13 -0.94 9.98
N GLY A 377 9.13 -0.46 10.73
CA GLY A 377 9.84 0.80 10.51
C GLY A 377 9.45 1.90 11.49
N TYR A 378 8.21 1.90 11.97
CA TYR A 378 7.76 2.83 13.00
C TYR A 378 8.21 2.40 14.40
N SER A 379 8.36 3.39 15.28
CA SER A 379 8.82 3.18 16.66
C SER A 379 7.93 3.91 17.67
N GLN A 380 8.13 3.62 18.96
CA GLN A 380 7.51 4.41 20.03
C GLN A 380 7.94 5.89 19.98
N ALA A 381 9.14 6.19 19.45
CA ALA A 381 9.59 7.57 19.25
C ALA A 381 8.78 8.26 18.15
N ASN A 382 8.46 7.56 17.06
CA ASN A 382 7.55 8.05 16.03
C ASN A 382 6.17 8.34 16.60
N LEU A 383 5.62 7.44 17.42
CA LEU A 383 4.34 7.64 18.08
C LEU A 383 4.35 8.87 19.02
N ALA A 384 5.41 9.04 19.81
CA ALA A 384 5.56 10.18 20.71
C ALA A 384 5.72 11.51 19.95
N ALA A 385 6.48 11.51 18.86
CA ALA A 385 6.73 12.68 18.02
C ALA A 385 5.61 12.94 16.99
N LYS A 386 4.66 12.01 16.84
CA LYS A 386 3.62 12.01 15.80
C LYS A 386 4.20 12.12 14.38
N THR A 387 5.27 11.36 14.09
CA THR A 387 5.92 11.35 12.77
C THR A 387 5.75 10.00 12.08
N GLN A 388 5.49 10.01 10.77
CA GLN A 388 5.35 8.80 9.94
C GLN A 388 6.51 8.62 8.93
N TYR A 389 7.67 9.19 9.24
CA TYR A 389 8.93 9.03 8.51
C TYR A 389 10.03 8.47 9.42
N TYR A 390 10.96 7.71 8.86
CA TYR A 390 12.02 7.03 9.59
C TYR A 390 13.19 6.62 8.68
N ALA A 391 14.32 6.27 9.28
CA ALA A 391 15.45 5.66 8.60
C ALA A 391 15.78 4.31 9.25
N PHE A 392 16.29 3.36 8.48
CA PHE A 392 16.64 2.03 8.94
C PHE A 392 17.85 1.47 8.20
N ARG A 393 18.53 0.50 8.82
CA ARG A 393 19.69 -0.19 8.23
C ARG A 393 19.21 -1.31 7.31
N ILE A 394 19.60 -1.29 6.04
CA ILE A 394 19.32 -2.36 5.07
C ILE A 394 20.47 -3.38 5.06
N ALA A 395 21.70 -2.90 5.01
CA ALA A 395 22.94 -3.68 5.06
C ALA A 395 24.05 -2.79 5.66
N ASP A 396 25.23 -3.35 5.96
CA ASP A 396 26.31 -2.63 6.66
C ASP A 396 26.64 -1.26 6.07
N ASP A 397 26.65 -1.13 4.74
CA ASP A 397 26.94 0.10 4.00
C ASP A 397 25.71 0.66 3.25
N LEU A 398 24.49 0.28 3.62
CA LEU A 398 23.26 0.71 2.95
C LEU A 398 22.14 1.01 3.96
N ILE A 399 21.60 2.23 3.91
CA ILE A 399 20.44 2.65 4.70
C ILE A 399 19.21 2.91 3.81
N GLY A 400 18.04 2.65 4.38
CA GLY A 400 16.74 3.03 3.82
C GLY A 400 16.19 4.25 4.56
N VAL A 401 15.53 5.15 3.82
CA VAL A 401 14.86 6.33 4.37
C VAL A 401 13.42 6.37 3.85
N SER A 402 12.44 6.19 4.74
CA SER A 402 11.02 6.31 4.41
C SER A 402 10.51 7.71 4.73
N LEU A 403 9.92 8.37 3.74
CA LEU A 403 9.35 9.71 3.84
C LEU A 403 7.82 9.65 3.88
N ASP A 404 7.22 10.49 4.71
CA ASP A 404 5.81 10.82 4.61
C ASP A 404 5.65 12.01 3.68
N THR A 405 5.10 11.75 2.50
CA THR A 405 4.88 12.76 1.45
C THR A 405 3.43 13.20 1.35
N THR A 406 2.59 12.77 2.29
CA THR A 406 1.18 13.16 2.33
C THR A 406 1.05 14.59 2.85
N ASP A 407 0.14 15.35 2.26
CA ASP A 407 -0.18 16.70 2.72
C ASP A 407 -1.46 16.67 3.57
N PRO A 408 -1.39 16.97 4.89
CA PRO A 408 -2.56 16.98 5.75
C PRO A 408 -3.60 18.05 5.37
N GLY A 409 -3.22 19.03 4.54
CA GLY A 409 -4.11 20.03 3.95
C GLY A 409 -5.10 19.47 2.92
N GLY A 410 -5.02 18.18 2.59
CA GLY A 410 -5.82 17.51 1.57
C GLY A 410 -5.27 17.68 0.16
N HIS A 411 -5.93 17.08 -0.83
CA HIS A 411 -5.50 16.79 -2.21
C HIS A 411 -4.79 15.44 -2.37
N TYR A 412 -4.79 14.91 -3.60
CA TYR A 412 -4.10 13.67 -3.96
C TYR A 412 -2.61 13.89 -4.30
N GLU A 413 -2.11 15.13 -4.26
CA GLU A 413 -0.71 15.41 -4.56
C GLU A 413 0.03 15.66 -3.25
N GLY A 414 1.32 15.33 -3.25
CA GLY A 414 2.14 15.34 -2.06
C GLY A 414 3.01 16.58 -1.89
N SER A 415 3.68 16.62 -0.75
CA SER A 415 4.77 17.53 -0.38
C SER A 415 5.40 17.05 0.93
N ILE A 416 6.48 17.69 1.37
CA ILE A 416 7.04 17.47 2.72
C ILE A 416 7.19 18.79 3.47
N GLY A 417 7.02 18.77 4.80
CA GLY A 417 7.27 19.93 5.65
C GLY A 417 8.77 20.22 5.84
N THR A 418 9.12 21.47 6.12
CA THR A 418 10.49 21.94 6.36
C THR A 418 11.23 21.12 7.43
N ALA A 419 10.56 20.69 8.50
CA ALA A 419 11.15 19.89 9.56
C ALA A 419 11.61 18.52 9.05
N GLN A 420 10.78 17.85 8.25
CA GLN A 420 11.11 16.57 7.63
C GLN A 420 12.23 16.74 6.59
N LEU A 421 12.18 17.78 5.75
CA LEU A 421 13.23 18.08 4.77
C LEU A 421 14.60 18.29 5.45
N ARG A 422 14.65 19.10 6.52
CA ARG A 422 15.88 19.31 7.29
C ARG A 422 16.36 18.03 7.96
N TRP A 423 15.44 17.16 8.42
CA TRP A 423 15.80 15.85 8.96
C TRP A 423 16.41 14.94 7.88
N LEU A 424 15.84 14.92 6.68
CA LEU A 424 16.37 14.18 5.53
C LEU A 424 17.77 14.67 5.18
N GLU A 425 17.98 15.99 5.04
CA GLU A 425 19.31 16.54 4.74
C GLU A 425 20.36 16.13 5.78
N ARG A 426 20.02 16.15 7.08
CA ARG A 426 20.95 15.70 8.12
C ARG A 426 21.26 14.21 7.99
N THR A 427 20.26 13.41 7.67
CA THR A 427 20.41 11.96 7.47
C THR A 427 21.33 11.66 6.29
N LEU A 428 21.15 12.36 5.16
CA LEU A 428 22.00 12.22 3.97
C LEU A 428 23.43 12.71 4.20
N LYS A 429 23.61 13.84 4.91
CA LYS A 429 24.94 14.36 5.30
C LYS A 429 25.71 13.36 6.16
N GLU A 430 25.03 12.69 7.10
CA GLU A 430 25.66 11.67 7.94
C GLU A 430 25.98 10.39 7.14
N ALA A 431 25.10 9.97 6.22
CA ALA A 431 25.37 8.86 5.32
C ALA A 431 26.61 9.11 4.42
N ASP A 432 26.71 10.31 3.83
CA ASP A 432 27.88 10.72 3.04
C ASP A 432 29.17 10.64 3.88
N LYS A 433 29.13 11.15 5.11
CA LYS A 433 30.28 11.12 6.05
C LYS A 433 30.68 9.69 6.41
N ASN A 434 29.71 8.80 6.59
CA ASN A 434 29.93 7.40 6.92
C ASN A 434 30.20 6.51 5.71
N LYS A 435 30.14 7.08 4.50
CA LYS A 435 30.29 6.38 3.21
C LYS A 435 29.26 5.27 3.04
N GLU A 436 28.04 5.52 3.50
CA GLU A 436 26.90 4.64 3.35
C GLU A 436 26.13 5.02 2.08
N HIS A 437 25.53 4.03 1.44
CA HIS A 437 24.56 4.21 0.37
C HIS A 437 23.17 4.45 0.94
N VAL A 438 22.32 5.17 0.20
CA VAL A 438 20.96 5.52 0.60
C VAL A 438 19.96 5.12 -0.49
N ILE A 439 18.86 4.48 -0.07
CA ILE A 439 17.64 4.36 -0.86
C ILE A 439 16.53 5.12 -0.14
N VAL A 440 15.90 6.06 -0.84
CA VAL A 440 14.75 6.80 -0.35
C VAL A 440 13.46 6.13 -0.81
N PHE A 441 12.48 6.07 0.08
CA PHE A 441 11.15 5.53 -0.16
C PHE A 441 10.11 6.61 0.13
N SER A 442 9.13 6.76 -0.75
CA SER A 442 7.97 7.62 -0.53
C SER A 442 6.76 7.05 -1.25
N HIS A 443 5.58 7.59 -0.97
CA HIS A 443 4.42 7.33 -1.80
C HIS A 443 4.45 8.15 -3.10
N HIS A 444 4.50 9.48 -2.99
CA HIS A 444 4.47 10.36 -4.16
C HIS A 444 5.80 10.39 -4.93
N THR A 445 5.72 10.68 -6.22
CA THR A 445 6.84 10.84 -7.16
C THR A 445 7.34 12.28 -7.19
N SER A 446 8.51 12.52 -7.78
CA SER A 446 9.00 13.88 -8.08
C SER A 446 7.97 14.72 -8.84
N LYS A 447 7.23 14.08 -9.75
CA LYS A 447 6.21 14.73 -10.60
C LYS A 447 4.83 14.78 -9.96
N THR A 448 4.63 14.30 -8.74
CA THR A 448 3.31 14.37 -8.05
C THR A 448 3.39 15.02 -6.68
N MET A 449 4.54 15.59 -6.34
CA MET A 449 4.73 16.43 -5.17
C MET A 449 4.62 17.92 -5.51
N ARG A 450 3.41 18.39 -5.81
CA ARG A 450 3.12 19.79 -6.18
C ARG A 450 2.18 20.50 -5.22
N ASN A 451 1.74 19.81 -4.16
CA ASN A 451 0.78 20.37 -3.22
C ASN A 451 1.50 21.20 -2.16
N LEU A 452 1.61 22.50 -2.39
CA LEU A 452 2.29 23.43 -1.47
C LEU A 452 1.30 24.14 -0.53
N ARG A 453 0.19 23.49 -0.21
CA ARG A 453 -0.81 24.05 0.71
C ARG A 453 -0.25 24.09 2.12
N GLU A 454 -0.75 25.01 2.93
CA GLU A 454 -0.36 25.05 4.33
C GLU A 454 -0.85 23.80 5.06
N ASP A 455 0.04 23.19 5.84
CA ASP A 455 -0.28 22.09 6.74
C ASP A 455 -1.11 22.64 7.92
N PRO A 456 -2.37 22.21 8.10
CA PRO A 456 -3.22 22.69 9.18
C PRO A 456 -2.69 22.35 10.57
N ASP A 457 -1.88 21.29 10.72
CA ASP A 457 -1.29 20.88 12.00
C ASP A 457 0.01 21.64 12.32
N HIS A 458 0.63 22.28 11.30
CA HIS A 458 1.84 23.08 11.43
C HIS A 458 1.74 24.45 10.72
N PRO A 459 0.89 25.38 11.22
CA PRO A 459 0.70 26.67 10.58
C PRO A 459 2.00 27.48 10.45
N GLY A 460 2.22 28.07 9.28
CA GLY A 460 3.41 28.84 8.93
C GLY A 460 4.66 28.01 8.57
N GLU A 461 4.63 26.67 8.68
CA GLU A 461 5.68 25.82 8.13
C GLU A 461 5.59 25.78 6.60
N SER A 462 6.72 25.90 5.91
CA SER A 462 6.75 25.79 4.45
C SER A 462 6.60 24.34 4.00
N ARG A 463 5.91 24.15 2.87
CA ARG A 463 5.87 22.87 2.15
C ARG A 463 6.83 22.87 0.99
N HIS A 464 7.44 21.72 0.76
CA HIS A 464 8.49 21.52 -0.23
C HIS A 464 8.05 20.46 -1.24
N GLY A 465 8.22 20.79 -2.52
CA GLY A 465 7.77 19.96 -3.64
C GLY A 465 8.83 18.99 -4.16
N GLY A 466 8.46 18.24 -5.20
CA GLY A 466 9.30 17.21 -5.79
C GLY A 466 10.59 17.74 -6.41
N ASP A 467 10.56 18.91 -7.07
CA ASP A 467 11.75 19.52 -7.67
C ASP A 467 12.83 19.82 -6.62
N GLU A 468 12.42 20.38 -5.47
CA GLU A 468 13.35 20.65 -4.37
C GLU A 468 13.88 19.38 -3.73
N LEU A 469 13.04 18.34 -3.61
CA LEU A 469 13.49 17.05 -3.11
C LEU A 469 14.49 16.39 -4.08
N VAL A 470 14.27 16.49 -5.40
CA VAL A 470 15.24 16.04 -6.41
C VAL A 470 16.58 16.75 -6.23
N ASP A 471 16.58 18.08 -6.04
CA ASP A 471 17.79 18.87 -5.82
C ASP A 471 18.54 18.42 -4.56
N VAL A 472 17.83 18.20 -3.45
CA VAL A 472 18.43 17.68 -2.20
C VAL A 472 19.03 16.31 -2.43
N LEU A 473 18.27 15.36 -3.00
CA LEU A 473 18.75 13.99 -3.22
C LEU A 473 19.94 13.93 -4.19
N ALA A 474 19.90 14.71 -5.27
CA ALA A 474 20.98 14.79 -6.24
C ALA A 474 22.23 15.49 -5.70
N GLY A 475 22.10 16.30 -4.64
CA GLY A 475 23.23 16.92 -3.94
C GLY A 475 24.06 15.96 -3.09
N HIS A 476 23.61 14.71 -2.88
CA HIS A 476 24.27 13.72 -2.02
C HIS A 476 24.77 12.51 -2.81
N ARG A 477 26.06 12.16 -2.68
CA ARG A 477 26.69 11.04 -3.42
C ARG A 477 26.22 9.68 -2.91
N SER A 478 25.80 9.62 -1.65
CA SER A 478 25.25 8.42 -1.02
C SER A 478 23.94 7.95 -1.67
N THR A 479 23.14 8.85 -2.26
CA THR A 479 21.82 8.50 -2.83
C THR A 479 21.96 7.64 -4.09
N LEU A 480 21.49 6.38 -4.01
CA LEU A 480 21.44 5.48 -5.16
C LEU A 480 20.11 5.53 -5.89
N ALA A 481 19.01 5.58 -5.12
CA ALA A 481 17.67 5.54 -5.67
C ALA A 481 16.61 6.24 -4.81
N TRP A 482 15.53 6.64 -5.48
CA TRP A 482 14.27 7.03 -4.89
C TRP A 482 13.16 6.10 -5.42
N VAL A 483 12.64 5.22 -4.57
CA VAL A 483 11.62 4.21 -4.91
C VAL A 483 10.25 4.67 -4.44
N ASN A 484 9.26 4.70 -5.34
CA ASN A 484 7.94 5.27 -5.03
C ASN A 484 6.77 4.60 -5.78
N GLY A 485 5.55 5.07 -5.48
CA GLY A 485 4.27 4.58 -5.97
C GLY A 485 3.44 5.67 -6.64
N HIS A 486 2.15 5.74 -6.29
CA HIS A 486 1.19 6.82 -6.55
C HIS A 486 0.75 7.00 -8.01
N SER A 487 1.67 6.90 -8.97
CA SER A 487 1.37 7.09 -10.40
C SER A 487 0.66 5.88 -11.03
N HIS A 488 0.60 4.76 -10.30
CA HIS A 488 0.11 3.45 -10.75
C HIS A 488 0.84 2.90 -11.98
N LYS A 489 1.99 3.47 -12.35
CA LYS A 489 2.73 3.15 -13.58
C LYS A 489 4.17 2.74 -13.26
N ASN A 490 4.67 1.76 -14.00
CA ASN A 490 6.11 1.54 -14.07
C ASN A 490 6.75 2.67 -14.89
N ASP A 491 7.59 3.48 -14.24
CA ASP A 491 8.35 4.56 -14.87
C ASP A 491 9.69 4.68 -14.15
N ILE A 492 10.81 4.73 -14.89
CA ILE A 492 12.14 4.87 -14.30
C ILE A 492 12.84 6.09 -14.88
N THR A 493 13.05 7.09 -14.02
CA THR A 493 13.63 8.38 -14.41
C THR A 493 15.07 8.51 -13.88
N PRO A 494 16.07 8.77 -14.74
CA PRO A 494 17.42 9.13 -14.30
C PRO A 494 17.45 10.60 -13.84
N HIS A 495 17.98 10.83 -12.63
CA HIS A 495 18.27 12.18 -12.13
C HIS A 495 19.78 12.39 -12.06
N SER A 496 20.27 13.51 -12.59
CA SER A 496 21.69 13.85 -12.61
C SER A 496 21.90 15.31 -12.22
N ALA A 497 22.91 15.55 -11.39
CA ALA A 497 23.36 16.87 -11.00
C ALA A 497 24.85 17.08 -11.33
N SER A 498 25.34 18.30 -11.07
CA SER A 498 26.74 18.66 -11.27
C SER A 498 27.69 17.75 -10.48
N GLY A 499 28.95 17.64 -10.91
CA GLY A 499 29.96 16.88 -10.15
C GLY A 499 29.82 15.35 -10.19
N ASN A 500 29.14 14.80 -11.21
CA ASN A 500 28.86 13.36 -11.38
C ASN A 500 27.96 12.77 -10.27
N GLN A 501 27.09 13.57 -9.66
CA GLN A 501 26.08 13.07 -8.72
C GLN A 501 24.82 12.68 -9.49
N SER A 502 24.22 11.55 -9.12
CA SER A 502 23.06 11.03 -9.84
C SER A 502 22.39 9.92 -9.06
N PHE A 503 21.08 9.78 -9.20
CA PHE A 503 20.32 8.67 -8.64
C PHE A 503 19.18 8.27 -9.59
N TRP A 504 18.64 7.07 -9.38
CA TRP A 504 17.48 6.59 -10.14
C TRP A 504 16.17 6.80 -9.37
N GLU A 505 15.18 7.44 -9.98
CA GLU A 505 13.80 7.38 -9.46
C GLU A 505 13.08 6.18 -10.10
N ILE A 506 12.51 5.31 -9.26
CA ILE A 506 11.91 4.03 -9.65
C ILE A 506 10.46 4.02 -9.16
N SER A 507 9.52 4.21 -10.08
CA SER A 507 8.08 4.06 -9.83
C SER A 507 7.61 2.66 -10.26
N THR A 508 6.74 2.06 -9.47
CA THR A 508 6.16 0.74 -9.74
C THR A 508 4.65 0.85 -9.97
N ALA A 509 4.13 0.05 -10.90
CA ALA A 509 2.70 -0.02 -11.16
C ALA A 509 1.92 -0.47 -9.91
N SER A 510 0.69 0.02 -9.75
CA SER A 510 -0.13 -0.32 -8.58
C SER A 510 -0.56 -1.78 -8.58
N HIS A 511 -1.04 -2.27 -7.43
CA HIS A 511 -1.68 -3.58 -7.35
C HIS A 511 -3.21 -3.52 -7.57
N ILE A 512 -3.80 -2.33 -7.68
CA ILE A 512 -5.23 -2.15 -7.95
C ILE A 512 -5.58 -2.16 -9.44
N ASP A 513 -4.71 -1.57 -10.26
CA ASP A 513 -4.85 -1.51 -11.72
C ASP A 513 -4.01 -2.60 -12.40
N PHE A 514 -4.51 -3.14 -13.51
CA PHE A 514 -3.68 -3.99 -14.37
C PHE A 514 -2.46 -3.19 -14.84
N PRO A 515 -1.22 -3.72 -14.75
CA PRO A 515 -0.84 -5.14 -14.63
C PRO A 515 -0.66 -5.74 -13.21
N GLN A 516 -0.93 -5.00 -12.14
CA GLN A 516 -0.86 -5.51 -10.75
C GLN A 516 0.51 -6.08 -10.36
N LEU A 517 1.57 -5.29 -10.55
CA LEU A 517 2.95 -5.76 -10.43
C LEU A 517 3.60 -5.32 -9.12
N ALA A 518 4.48 -6.18 -8.60
CA ALA A 518 5.47 -5.81 -7.59
C ALA A 518 6.88 -5.88 -8.19
N ARG A 519 7.88 -5.34 -7.49
CA ARG A 519 9.25 -5.21 -8.00
C ARG A 519 10.28 -5.76 -7.02
N VAL A 520 11.07 -6.74 -7.44
CA VAL A 520 12.31 -7.12 -6.74
C VAL A 520 13.40 -6.13 -7.13
N ILE A 521 14.10 -5.56 -6.15
CA ILE A 521 15.22 -4.64 -6.33
C ILE A 521 16.47 -5.24 -5.70
N GLU A 522 17.56 -5.33 -6.46
CA GLU A 522 18.86 -5.82 -6.00
C GLU A 522 19.92 -4.72 -6.14
N VAL A 523 20.60 -4.40 -5.06
CA VAL A 523 21.74 -3.47 -5.05
C VAL A 523 23.03 -4.27 -5.13
N VAL A 524 23.89 -3.94 -6.09
CA VAL A 524 25.09 -4.74 -6.36
C VAL A 524 26.29 -3.83 -6.62
N ASP A 525 27.38 -4.07 -5.90
CA ASP A 525 28.68 -3.47 -6.22
C ASP A 525 29.32 -4.25 -7.39
N ASN A 526 29.60 -3.57 -8.50
CA ASN A 526 30.23 -4.17 -9.67
C ASN A 526 31.75 -4.33 -9.53
N HIS A 527 32.36 -3.85 -8.45
CA HIS A 527 33.81 -3.88 -8.19
C HIS A 527 34.65 -3.20 -9.29
N ASP A 528 34.08 -2.19 -9.94
CA ASP A 528 34.74 -1.41 -11.00
C ASP A 528 34.45 0.09 -10.90
N GLY A 529 34.05 0.55 -9.71
CA GLY A 529 33.64 1.93 -9.47
C GLY A 529 32.22 2.25 -9.94
N THR A 530 31.40 1.22 -10.20
CA THR A 530 29.96 1.36 -10.45
C THR A 530 29.15 0.49 -9.50
N VAL A 531 27.92 0.92 -9.24
CA VAL A 531 26.87 0.14 -8.58
C VAL A 531 25.79 -0.14 -9.62
N SER A 532 25.15 -1.29 -9.55
CA SER A 532 23.95 -1.62 -10.33
C SER A 532 22.76 -1.81 -9.41
N LEU A 533 21.62 -1.21 -9.78
CA LEU A 533 20.31 -1.56 -9.24
C LEU A 533 19.60 -2.44 -10.27
N PHE A 534 19.43 -3.72 -9.96
CA PHE A 534 18.60 -4.59 -10.78
C PHE A 534 17.17 -4.47 -10.32
N THR A 535 16.25 -4.29 -11.26
CA THR A 535 14.82 -4.40 -10.99
C THR A 535 14.23 -5.56 -11.79
N THR A 536 13.40 -6.37 -11.13
CA THR A 536 12.70 -7.49 -11.75
C THR A 536 11.25 -7.52 -11.28
N LEU A 537 10.33 -7.41 -12.22
CA LEU A 537 8.89 -7.39 -11.92
C LEU A 537 8.36 -8.80 -11.66
N ILE A 538 7.39 -8.89 -10.76
CA ILE A 538 6.68 -10.12 -10.39
C ILE A 538 5.15 -9.86 -10.38
N GLU A 539 4.39 -10.89 -10.74
CA GLU A 539 2.93 -10.94 -10.62
C GLU A 539 2.54 -11.85 -9.45
N SER A 540 1.32 -11.72 -8.94
CA SER A 540 0.81 -12.60 -7.86
C SER A 540 0.89 -14.10 -8.22
N ALA A 541 0.90 -14.99 -7.22
CA ALA A 541 1.05 -16.44 -7.40
C ALA A 541 -0.12 -17.10 -8.17
N ALA A 542 -1.23 -16.38 -8.34
CA ALA A 542 -2.40 -16.87 -9.05
C ALA A 542 -2.07 -17.24 -10.50
N PRO A 543 -2.63 -18.35 -11.02
CA PRO A 543 -2.52 -18.71 -12.43
C PRO A 543 -2.92 -17.56 -13.35
N HIS A 544 -2.28 -17.43 -14.51
CA HIS A 544 -2.69 -16.43 -15.50
C HIS A 544 -4.06 -16.76 -16.13
N ARG A 545 -4.46 -18.03 -16.13
CA ARG A 545 -5.77 -18.48 -16.61
C ARG A 545 -6.78 -18.47 -15.47
N THR A 546 -7.99 -18.05 -15.77
CA THR A 546 -9.13 -18.15 -14.85
C THR A 546 -10.01 -19.36 -15.17
N ASP A 547 -10.71 -19.85 -14.17
CA ASP A 547 -11.91 -20.68 -14.29
C ASP A 547 -13.02 -19.96 -13.51
N PHE A 548 -14.13 -19.60 -14.18
CA PHE A 548 -15.21 -18.84 -13.54
C PHE A 548 -15.99 -19.65 -12.51
N SER A 549 -15.83 -20.98 -12.49
CA SER A 549 -16.38 -21.84 -11.44
C SER A 549 -15.46 -21.98 -10.22
N ASP A 550 -14.18 -21.59 -10.34
CA ASP A 550 -13.23 -21.64 -9.23
C ASP A 550 -13.34 -20.38 -8.36
N LEU A 551 -14.15 -20.47 -7.32
CA LEU A 551 -14.30 -19.45 -6.29
C LEU A 551 -13.45 -19.74 -5.03
N SER A 552 -12.37 -20.51 -5.17
CA SER A 552 -11.33 -20.63 -4.13
C SER A 552 -10.52 -19.34 -3.99
N GLN A 553 -9.72 -19.19 -2.93
CA GLN A 553 -8.84 -18.02 -2.77
C GLN A 553 -7.91 -17.81 -3.98
N THR A 554 -7.37 -18.89 -4.54
CA THR A 554 -6.52 -18.85 -5.75
C THR A 554 -7.33 -18.45 -6.99
N GLY A 555 -8.54 -19.01 -7.14
CA GLY A 555 -9.45 -18.65 -8.25
C GLY A 555 -9.87 -17.17 -8.21
N LEU A 556 -10.21 -16.66 -7.03
CA LEU A 556 -10.52 -15.24 -6.81
C LEU A 556 -9.32 -14.34 -7.14
N ALA A 557 -8.09 -14.72 -6.75
CA ALA A 557 -6.90 -13.97 -7.11
C ALA A 557 -6.59 -13.99 -8.62
N ALA A 558 -6.93 -15.08 -9.32
CA ALA A 558 -6.83 -15.13 -10.78
C ALA A 558 -7.89 -14.23 -11.45
N LEU A 559 -9.12 -14.26 -10.94
CA LEU A 559 -10.21 -13.38 -11.37
C LEU A 559 -9.86 -11.91 -11.15
N TYR A 560 -9.22 -11.55 -10.04
CA TYR A 560 -8.77 -10.19 -9.76
C TYR A 560 -7.92 -9.60 -10.90
N ARG A 561 -6.99 -10.40 -11.42
CA ARG A 561 -6.13 -10.02 -12.57
C ARG A 561 -6.88 -9.93 -13.89
N GLU A 562 -7.74 -10.91 -14.18
CA GLU A 562 -8.46 -10.93 -15.46
C GLU A 562 -9.54 -9.84 -15.53
N LEU A 563 -10.24 -9.59 -14.44
CA LEU A 563 -11.23 -8.53 -14.34
C LEU A 563 -10.55 -7.16 -14.45
N SER A 564 -9.43 -6.93 -13.76
CA SER A 564 -8.68 -5.66 -13.86
C SER A 564 -8.18 -5.38 -15.26
N PHE A 565 -7.73 -6.40 -15.99
CA PHE A 565 -7.30 -6.28 -17.39
C PHE A 565 -8.43 -5.83 -18.33
N ASN A 566 -9.67 -6.24 -18.02
CA ASN A 566 -10.84 -5.97 -18.83
C ASN A 566 -11.65 -4.75 -18.36
N THR A 567 -11.25 -4.10 -17.26
CA THR A 567 -11.95 -2.94 -16.70
C THR A 567 -12.20 -1.89 -17.78
N PRO A 568 -13.45 -1.44 -17.97
CA PRO A 568 -13.74 -0.44 -18.99
C PRO A 568 -13.02 0.88 -18.71
N GLY A 569 -12.36 1.42 -19.74
CA GLY A 569 -11.53 2.61 -19.59
C GLY A 569 -10.21 2.37 -18.84
N ALA A 570 -9.79 1.11 -18.67
CA ALA A 570 -8.47 0.79 -18.15
C ALA A 570 -7.37 1.40 -19.03
N ARG A 571 -6.36 1.97 -18.37
CA ARG A 571 -5.16 2.46 -19.03
C ARG A 571 -4.32 1.27 -19.52
N THR A 572 -3.70 1.45 -20.68
CA THR A 572 -2.91 0.38 -21.34
C THR A 572 -1.40 0.62 -21.24
N ASP A 573 -1.00 1.76 -20.69
CA ASP A 573 0.39 2.22 -20.59
C ASP A 573 1.01 2.03 -19.19
N LEU A 574 0.23 1.52 -18.22
CA LEU A 574 0.67 1.37 -16.82
C LEU A 574 1.82 0.35 -16.65
N SER A 575 1.96 -0.61 -17.57
CA SER A 575 3.07 -1.55 -17.58
C SER A 575 4.44 -0.90 -17.80
N GLY A 576 4.48 0.36 -18.27
CA GLY A 576 5.72 1.04 -18.66
C GLY A 576 6.35 0.47 -19.92
N GLU A 577 7.45 1.06 -20.37
CA GLU A 577 8.23 0.58 -21.52
C GLU A 577 9.26 -0.47 -21.09
N ALA A 578 9.97 -1.08 -22.05
CA ALA A 578 11.00 -2.07 -21.74
C ALA A 578 12.08 -1.53 -20.76
N GLY A 579 12.36 -0.22 -20.82
CA GLY A 579 13.30 0.48 -19.94
C GLY A 579 12.78 0.75 -18.52
N ASP A 580 11.50 0.48 -18.24
CA ASP A 580 10.86 0.67 -16.92
C ASP A 580 10.56 -0.67 -16.23
N ARG A 581 10.75 -1.79 -16.94
CA ARG A 581 10.35 -3.13 -16.51
C ARG A 581 11.49 -3.87 -15.82
N ASN A 582 12.02 -4.92 -16.45
CA ASN A 582 13.16 -5.67 -15.95
C ASN A 582 14.42 -4.96 -16.42
N VAL A 583 15.14 -4.29 -15.51
CA VAL A 583 16.30 -3.49 -15.91
C VAL A 583 17.51 -3.67 -15.01
N GLU A 584 18.69 -3.46 -15.57
CA GLU A 584 19.91 -3.11 -14.83
C GLU A 584 20.11 -1.60 -14.94
N LEU A 585 20.07 -0.89 -13.83
CA LEU A 585 20.28 0.54 -13.74
C LEU A 585 21.69 0.80 -13.22
N VAL A 586 22.58 1.33 -14.07
CA VAL A 586 23.99 1.53 -13.73
C VAL A 586 24.23 2.97 -13.28
N LEU A 587 24.95 3.14 -12.18
CA LEU A 587 25.40 4.44 -11.68
C LEU A 587 26.83 4.35 -11.12
N LYS A 588 27.51 5.50 -11.03
CA LYS A 588 28.86 5.55 -10.44
C LYS A 588 28.78 5.25 -8.95
N LYS A 589 29.78 4.55 -8.42
CA LYS A 589 29.94 4.37 -6.97
C LYS A 589 30.42 5.70 -6.38
N GLY A 590 29.73 6.18 -5.35
CA GLY A 590 29.96 7.45 -4.65
C GLY A 590 31.31 7.55 -3.96
#